data_AF-A0A4R4W6I2-F1
#
_entry.id   AF-A0A4R4W6I2-F1
#
_cell.length_a   1.000
_cell.length_b   1.000
_cell.length_c   1.000
_cell.angle_alpha   90.00
_cell.angle_beta   90.00
_cell.angle_gamma   90.00
#
_symmetry.space_group_name_H-M   'P 1'
#
loop_
_entity.id
_entity.type
_entity.pdbx_description
1 polymer ?
#
loop_
_entity_poly.entity_id
_entity_poly.type
_entity_poly.pdbx_seq_one_letter_code
_entity_poly.pdbx_strand_id
1 'polypeptide(L)'
;MSGPAHAASSPIEECGGGSYHVIDKQDLGAVATIYLLYNGTTNCVITWKKDAHAGTKTWMMASIAKQNSNGGFTDYKTDSGNYAYYAGPRKVKAPNTCVDWGGGVPVNGVDVSWYSPPSRWHCD
;
A
#
# COMPACT_ATOMS: atom_id res chain seq x y z
N MET A 1 1.73 31.23 -10.13
CA MET A 1 2.51 30.84 -8.93
C MET A 1 2.06 29.44 -8.54
N SER A 2 2.74 28.42 -9.06
CA SER A 2 2.55 27.04 -8.63
C SER A 2 3.12 26.93 -7.22
N GLY A 3 2.24 26.77 -6.23
CA GLY A 3 2.66 26.53 -4.85
C GLY A 3 3.52 25.26 -4.75
N PRO A 4 4.32 25.12 -3.68
CA PRO A 4 5.09 23.90 -3.47
C PRO A 4 4.11 22.74 -3.45
N ALA A 5 4.36 21.71 -4.26
CA ALA A 5 3.68 20.45 -4.11
C ALA A 5 3.93 20.01 -2.67
N HIS A 6 2.89 19.97 -1.84
CA HIS A 6 2.96 19.32 -0.55
C HIS A 6 3.50 17.92 -0.81
N ALA A 7 4.68 17.59 -0.28
CA ALA A 7 5.03 16.19 -0.06
C ALA A 7 3.85 15.61 0.71
N ALA A 8 3.14 14.62 0.16
CA ALA A 8 1.85 14.29 0.74
C ALA A 8 2.05 13.86 2.19
N SER A 9 1.21 14.39 3.07
CA SER A 9 1.45 14.35 4.51
C SER A 9 1.03 13.02 5.13
N SER A 10 0.36 12.17 4.34
CA SER A 10 -0.23 10.91 4.80
C SER A 10 -0.48 9.92 3.66
N PRO A 11 -0.64 8.62 3.98
CA PRO A 11 -1.13 7.60 3.05
C PRO A 11 -2.44 7.97 2.32
N ILE A 12 -3.34 8.70 2.99
CA ILE A 12 -4.63 9.13 2.42
C ILE A 12 -4.42 10.12 1.28
N GLU A 13 -3.57 11.14 1.49
CA GLU A 13 -3.28 12.14 0.47
C GLU A 13 -2.57 11.52 -0.74
N GLU A 14 -1.59 10.62 -0.54
CA GLU A 14 -0.92 9.94 -1.66
C GLU A 14 -1.88 9.05 -2.47
N CYS A 15 -2.83 8.40 -1.80
CA CYS A 15 -3.86 7.63 -2.49
C CYS A 15 -4.87 8.51 -3.25
N GLY A 16 -4.80 9.83 -3.12
CA GLY A 16 -5.59 10.81 -3.85
C GLY A 16 -6.57 11.61 -2.98
N GLY A 17 -6.50 11.46 -1.65
CA GLY A 17 -7.31 12.22 -0.70
C GLY A 17 -8.82 12.03 -0.89
N GLY A 18 -9.60 13.06 -0.56
CA GLY A 18 -11.06 13.03 -0.72
C GLY A 18 -11.71 11.93 0.10
N SER A 19 -12.47 11.05 -0.57
CA SER A 19 -13.22 9.97 0.08
C SER A 19 -12.38 8.73 0.45
N TYR A 20 -11.07 8.73 0.17
CA TYR A 20 -10.19 7.65 0.61
C TYR A 20 -10.09 7.63 2.14
N HIS A 21 -10.31 6.47 2.72
CA HIS A 21 -10.07 6.20 4.13
C HIS A 21 -9.34 4.87 4.29
N VAL A 22 -8.63 4.72 5.40
CA VAL A 22 -7.93 3.47 5.73
C VAL A 22 -8.97 2.42 6.11
N ILE A 23 -8.98 1.31 5.39
CA ILE A 23 -9.80 0.14 5.70
C ILE A 23 -8.97 -0.97 6.37
N ASP A 24 -7.65 -0.95 6.14
CA ASP A 24 -6.74 -1.88 6.80
C ASP A 24 -5.29 -1.38 6.86
N LYS A 25 -4.51 -1.99 7.75
CA LYS A 25 -3.07 -1.83 7.84
C LYS A 25 -2.38 -3.09 8.36
N GLN A 26 -1.10 -3.22 8.00
CA GLN A 26 -0.20 -4.24 8.53
C GLN A 26 1.17 -3.63 8.82
N ASP A 27 1.66 -3.81 10.04
CA ASP A 27 3.01 -3.39 10.42
C ASP A 27 4.08 -4.38 9.92
N LEU A 28 5.15 -3.85 9.35
CA LEU A 28 6.38 -4.55 9.01
C LEU A 28 7.45 -4.21 10.07
N GLY A 29 7.17 -4.63 11.30
CA GLY A 29 7.98 -4.29 12.48
C GLY A 29 7.96 -2.80 12.80
N ALA A 30 9.11 -2.27 13.21
CA ALA A 30 9.29 -0.85 13.52
C ALA A 30 9.63 0.01 12.29
N VAL A 31 9.79 -0.60 11.10
CA VAL A 31 10.33 0.09 9.92
C VAL A 31 9.26 0.74 9.05
N ALA A 32 8.20 0.00 8.74
CA ALA A 32 7.14 0.47 7.86
C ALA A 32 5.78 -0.12 8.23
N THR A 33 4.72 0.47 7.69
CA THR A 33 3.34 0.01 7.77
C THR A 33 2.77 -0.01 6.36
N ILE A 34 2.20 -1.14 5.95
CA ILE A 34 1.41 -1.25 4.74
C ILE A 34 0.01 -0.73 5.07
N TYR A 35 -0.51 0.20 4.29
CA TYR A 35 -1.87 0.71 4.39
C TYR A 35 -2.68 0.28 3.18
N LEU A 36 -3.90 -0.20 3.43
CA LEU A 36 -4.94 -0.37 2.42
C LEU A 36 -6.02 0.69 2.63
N LEU A 37 -6.29 1.44 1.58
CA LEU A 37 -7.28 2.50 1.55
C LEU A 37 -8.35 2.22 0.52
N TYR A 38 -9.56 2.71 0.76
CA TYR A 38 -10.70 2.56 -0.14
C TYR A 38 -11.52 3.84 -0.21
N ASN A 39 -12.12 4.11 -1.36
CA ASN A 39 -12.99 5.27 -1.58
C ASN A 39 -14.41 4.92 -2.00
N GLY A 40 -14.84 3.65 -1.85
CA GLY A 40 -16.14 3.16 -2.33
C GLY A 40 -16.12 2.60 -3.76
N THR A 41 -14.96 2.62 -4.44
CA THR A 41 -14.82 2.03 -5.79
C THR A 41 -13.41 1.53 -6.09
N THR A 42 -12.39 2.18 -5.53
CA THR A 42 -10.98 1.91 -5.82
C THR A 42 -10.22 1.68 -4.54
N ASN A 43 -9.49 0.57 -4.48
CA ASN A 43 -8.55 0.27 -3.41
C ASN A 43 -7.17 0.83 -3.79
N CYS A 44 -6.45 1.29 -2.78
CA CYS A 44 -5.11 1.84 -2.90
C CYS A 44 -4.21 1.23 -1.82
N VAL A 45 -3.09 0.63 -2.22
CA VAL A 45 -2.07 0.13 -1.30
C VAL A 45 -0.85 1.04 -1.33
N ILE A 46 -0.28 1.26 -0.15
CA ILE A 46 0.96 2.01 0.03
C ILE A 46 1.74 1.43 1.20
N THR A 47 3.05 1.23 1.04
CA THR A 47 3.94 0.83 2.13
C THR A 47 4.67 2.07 2.61
N TRP A 48 4.38 2.49 3.84
CA TRP A 48 4.79 3.78 4.40
C TRP A 48 5.83 3.59 5.50
N LYS A 49 6.96 4.29 5.44
CA LYS A 49 7.96 4.23 6.52
C LYS A 49 7.47 4.92 7.77
N LYS A 50 7.82 4.35 8.91
CA LYS A 50 7.66 5.03 10.21
C LYS A 50 8.71 6.13 10.32
N ASP A 51 8.40 7.19 11.06
CA ASP A 51 9.18 8.44 11.09
C ASP A 51 10.67 8.20 11.41
N ALA A 52 10.98 7.27 12.31
CA ALA A 52 12.35 6.91 12.68
C ALA A 52 13.20 6.38 11.52
N HIS A 53 12.58 5.94 10.42
CA HIS A 53 13.24 5.37 9.24
C HIS A 53 13.04 6.21 7.97
N ALA A 54 12.27 7.30 8.06
CA ALA A 54 12.01 8.20 6.95
C ALA A 54 13.30 8.93 6.51
N GLY A 55 13.39 9.24 5.21
CA GLY A 55 14.51 9.97 4.62
C GLY A 55 15.69 9.11 4.16
N THR A 56 15.85 7.90 4.70
CA THR A 56 16.89 6.96 4.24
C THR A 56 16.34 6.09 3.11
N LYS A 57 17.01 6.03 1.95
CA LYS A 57 16.59 5.14 0.86
C LYS A 57 16.84 3.68 1.24
N THR A 58 15.79 2.88 1.29
CA THR A 58 15.88 1.42 1.47
C THR A 58 14.93 0.74 0.51
N TRP A 59 15.19 -0.53 0.21
CA TRP A 59 14.26 -1.32 -0.59
C TRP A 59 12.88 -1.33 0.08
N MET A 60 11.83 -1.16 -0.71
CA MET A 60 10.45 -1.26 -0.29
C MET A 60 9.60 -1.79 -1.44
N MET A 61 8.45 -2.36 -1.09
CA MET A 61 7.47 -2.86 -2.04
C MET A 61 6.05 -2.54 -1.56
N ALA A 62 5.16 -2.19 -2.48
CA ALA A 62 3.71 -2.16 -2.28
C ALA A 62 3.05 -2.90 -3.46
N SER A 63 2.10 -3.76 -3.16
CA SER A 63 1.54 -4.68 -4.15
C SER A 63 0.07 -4.94 -3.91
N ILE A 64 -0.73 -4.95 -4.98
CA ILE A 64 -2.17 -5.22 -4.91
C ILE A 64 -2.68 -5.93 -6.15
N ALA A 65 -3.56 -6.89 -5.96
CA ALA A 65 -4.33 -7.58 -6.97
C ALA A 65 -5.80 -7.58 -6.58
N LYS A 66 -6.68 -7.74 -7.56
CA LYS A 66 -8.11 -7.96 -7.30
C LYS A 66 -8.52 -9.35 -7.75
N GLN A 67 -9.55 -9.88 -7.13
CA GLN A 67 -10.13 -11.14 -7.54
C GLN A 67 -10.72 -10.99 -8.94
N ASN A 68 -10.60 -12.05 -9.74
CA ASN A 68 -11.25 -12.18 -11.03
C ASN A 68 -12.59 -12.94 -10.85
N SER A 69 -13.34 -13.12 -11.93
CA SER A 69 -14.64 -13.81 -11.90
C SER A 69 -14.55 -15.32 -11.61
N ASN A 70 -13.36 -15.94 -11.70
CA ASN A 70 -13.16 -17.36 -11.43
C ASN A 70 -12.69 -17.66 -9.99
N GLY A 71 -12.62 -16.63 -9.13
CA GLY A 71 -12.20 -16.75 -7.73
C GLY A 71 -10.69 -16.66 -7.51
N GLY A 72 -9.88 -16.67 -8.58
CA GLY A 72 -8.45 -16.36 -8.53
C GLY A 72 -8.17 -14.85 -8.51
N PHE A 73 -6.90 -14.45 -8.47
CA PHE A 73 -6.50 -13.04 -8.52
C PHE A 73 -5.93 -12.66 -9.89
N THR A 74 -6.04 -11.38 -10.25
CA THR A 74 -5.29 -10.80 -11.36
C THR A 74 -3.80 -10.79 -11.06
N ASP A 75 -2.97 -10.51 -12.06
CA ASP A 75 -1.56 -10.18 -11.80
C ASP A 75 -1.45 -9.02 -10.80
N TYR A 76 -0.46 -9.11 -9.92
CA TYR A 76 -0.20 -8.06 -8.95
C TYR A 76 0.31 -6.80 -9.62
N LYS A 77 -0.28 -5.68 -9.25
CA LYS A 77 0.26 -4.36 -9.51
C LYS A 77 1.26 -4.01 -8.43
N THR A 78 2.53 -4.22 -8.74
CA THR A 78 3.63 -4.00 -7.80
C THR A 78 4.34 -2.68 -8.07
N ASP A 79 4.71 -1.98 -7.02
CA ASP A 79 5.71 -0.92 -7.01
C ASP A 79 6.84 -1.36 -6.07
N SER A 80 8.07 -1.48 -6.57
CA SER A 80 9.21 -1.87 -5.76
C SER A 80 10.50 -1.20 -6.20
N GLY A 81 11.40 -0.95 -5.25
CA GLY A 81 12.58 -0.14 -5.46
C GLY A 81 13.11 0.47 -4.16
N ASN A 82 14.10 1.35 -4.27
CA ASN A 82 14.68 2.03 -3.12
C ASN A 82 13.97 3.37 -2.87
N TYR A 83 13.20 3.46 -1.78
CA TYR A 83 12.40 4.62 -1.43
C TYR A 83 12.83 5.22 -0.09
N ALA A 84 12.77 6.56 0.00
CA ALA A 84 13.08 7.28 1.24
C ALA A 84 11.89 7.36 2.20
N TYR A 85 10.66 7.30 1.69
CA TYR A 85 9.44 7.57 2.47
C TYR A 85 8.39 6.47 2.32
N TYR A 86 8.04 6.10 1.09
CA TYR A 86 7.05 5.05 0.83
C TYR A 86 7.26 4.39 -0.54
N ALA A 87 6.73 3.18 -0.70
CA ALA A 87 6.51 2.54 -2.01
C ALA A 87 5.01 2.53 -2.33
N GLY A 88 4.66 2.64 -3.61
CA GLY A 88 3.30 2.90 -4.07
C GLY A 88 3.05 4.40 -4.31
N PRO A 89 1.79 4.83 -4.46
CA PRO A 89 0.56 4.04 -4.37
C PRO A 89 0.34 3.09 -5.57
N ARG A 90 -0.22 1.91 -5.31
CA ARG A 90 -0.78 1.03 -6.36
C ARG A 90 -2.28 0.88 -6.18
N LYS A 91 -3.03 1.02 -7.26
CA LYS A 91 -4.49 1.15 -7.24
C LYS A 91 -5.18 0.10 -8.12
N VAL A 92 -6.27 -0.46 -7.63
CA VAL A 92 -7.18 -1.33 -8.38
C VAL A 92 -8.62 -0.90 -8.16
N LYS A 93 -9.38 -0.83 -9.25
CA LYS A 93 -10.83 -0.67 -9.19
C LYS A 93 -11.46 -2.04 -8.98
N ALA A 94 -12.02 -2.26 -7.80
CA ALA A 94 -12.51 -3.55 -7.33
C ALA A 94 -13.83 -3.45 -6.54
N PRO A 95 -14.87 -2.75 -7.05
CA PRO A 95 -16.13 -2.64 -6.33
C PRO A 95 -16.80 -4.02 -6.19
N ASN A 96 -17.22 -4.37 -4.98
CA ASN A 96 -17.79 -5.66 -4.61
C ASN A 96 -16.88 -6.84 -4.99
N THR A 97 -15.55 -6.63 -4.96
CA THR A 97 -14.56 -7.62 -5.40
C THR A 97 -13.43 -7.68 -4.39
N CYS A 98 -13.06 -8.87 -3.95
CA CYS A 98 -11.98 -9.05 -2.99
C CYS A 98 -10.64 -8.54 -3.54
N VAL A 99 -9.82 -7.91 -2.69
CA VAL A 99 -8.44 -7.53 -3.01
C VAL A 99 -7.44 -8.29 -2.15
N ASP A 100 -6.34 -8.70 -2.77
CA ASP A 100 -5.14 -9.18 -2.08
C ASP A 100 -4.10 -8.08 -2.18
N TRP A 101 -3.57 -7.68 -1.04
CA TRP A 101 -2.72 -6.53 -0.89
C TRP A 101 -1.56 -6.86 0.03
N GLY A 102 -0.47 -6.12 -0.13
CA GLY A 102 0.74 -6.39 0.62
C GLY A 102 1.85 -5.43 0.32
N GLY A 103 3.01 -5.73 0.88
CA GLY A 103 4.20 -4.92 0.77
C GLY A 103 5.39 -5.56 1.45
N GLY A 104 6.53 -4.90 1.35
CA GLY A 104 7.77 -5.41 1.91
C GLY A 104 8.77 -4.30 2.23
N VAL A 105 9.66 -4.60 3.18
CA VAL A 105 10.79 -3.78 3.60
C VAL A 105 11.83 -4.65 4.30
N PRO A 106 13.14 -4.34 4.21
CA PRO A 106 14.13 -4.99 5.06
C PRO A 106 13.98 -4.54 6.52
N VAL A 107 13.97 -5.50 7.44
CA VAL A 107 14.00 -5.27 8.89
C VAL A 107 15.27 -5.92 9.43
N ASN A 108 16.16 -5.10 10.01
CA ASN A 108 17.47 -5.56 10.49
C ASN A 108 18.28 -6.35 9.45
N GLY A 109 18.20 -5.95 8.17
CA GLY A 109 18.91 -6.61 7.07
C GLY A 109 18.23 -7.87 6.52
N VAL A 110 17.05 -8.24 7.03
CA VAL A 110 16.25 -9.36 6.52
C VAL A 110 15.06 -8.82 5.73
N ASP A 111 14.89 -9.27 4.49
CA ASP A 111 13.75 -8.88 3.66
C ASP A 111 12.46 -9.45 4.25
N VAL A 112 11.59 -8.56 4.75
CA VAL A 112 10.27 -8.92 5.25
C VAL A 112 9.24 -8.51 4.21
N SER A 113 8.46 -9.48 3.73
CA SER A 113 7.29 -9.22 2.89
C SER A 113 6.06 -9.83 3.53
N TRP A 114 4.93 -9.14 3.39
CA TRP A 114 3.65 -9.61 3.86
C TRP A 114 2.58 -9.37 2.81
N TYR A 115 1.73 -10.37 2.61
CA TYR A 115 0.53 -10.32 1.79
C TYR A 115 -0.66 -10.76 2.62
N SER A 116 -1.83 -10.21 2.31
CA SER A 116 -3.04 -10.48 3.06
C SER A 116 -3.45 -11.95 2.96
N PRO A 117 -3.60 -12.66 4.10
CA PRO A 117 -4.19 -14.00 4.05
C PRO A 117 -5.68 -13.90 3.66
N PRO A 118 -6.33 -15.00 3.25
CA PRO A 118 -7.73 -14.99 2.82
C PRO A 118 -8.72 -14.36 3.81
N SER A 119 -8.44 -14.44 5.12
CA SER A 119 -9.26 -13.83 6.17
C SER A 119 -9.12 -12.31 6.28
N ARG A 120 -8.16 -11.71 5.54
CA ARG A 120 -7.87 -10.26 5.51
C ARG A 120 -8.03 -9.67 4.10
N TRP A 121 -8.67 -10.40 3.19
CA TRP A 121 -9.12 -9.83 1.93
C TRP A 121 -10.29 -8.90 2.18
N HIS A 122 -10.26 -7.75 1.54
CA HIS A 122 -11.33 -6.75 1.60
C HIS A 122 -12.16 -6.86 0.34
N CYS A 123 -13.46 -7.14 0.49
CA CYS A 123 -14.40 -7.44 -0.60
C CYS A 123 -15.50 -6.39 -0.71
N ASP A 124 -15.14 -5.12 -0.47
CA ASP A 124 -16.03 -3.95 -0.43
C ASP A 124 -16.30 -3.32 -1.81
#